data_AF-A0A0C3C620-F1
#
_entry.id   AF-A0A0C3C620-F1
#
_cell.length_a   1.000
_cell.length_b   1.000
_cell.length_c   1.000
_cell.angle_alpha   90.00
_cell.angle_beta   90.00
_cell.angle_gamma   90.00
#
_symmetry.space_group_name_H-M   'P 1'
#
loop_
_entity.id
_entity.type
_entity.pdbx_description
1 polymer ?
#
loop_
_entity_poly.entity_id
_entity_poly.type
_entity_poly.pdbx_seq_one_letter_code
_entity_poly.pdbx_strand_id
1 'polypeptide(L)'
;MSMRAYAFSGRTKKVRILLASSYTCLLVVDIWAFCRKIEIPSPILYSILGGTGCFPNYGEDDMASRIGYSMLASVLMDLVSLIVVVVHCVKSPLRDLSLARYFVSQGLSSFAFISIVNVSAAVPFFGLPLHTSLLLPPVVIVSNIVACRLILQLRARVTPTDSEISRRNSFLVRNEVRSPIADLWVIEGPANL
;
A
#
# COMPACT_ATOMS: atom_id res chain seq x y z
N MET A 1 1.77 -6.32 1.75
CA MET A 1 2.53 -5.34 2.55
C MET A 1 3.78 -5.89 3.23
N SER A 2 3.86 -7.20 3.50
CA SER A 2 4.93 -7.82 4.30
C SER A 2 6.36 -7.56 3.82
N MET A 3 6.61 -7.58 2.51
CA MET A 3 7.94 -7.28 1.96
C MET A 3 8.44 -5.87 2.31
N ARG A 4 7.55 -4.86 2.32
CA ARG A 4 7.94 -3.48 2.65
C ARG A 4 8.26 -3.34 4.12
N ALA A 5 7.40 -3.86 5.00
CA ALA A 5 7.64 -3.84 6.44
C ALA A 5 8.94 -4.57 6.82
N TYR A 6 9.27 -5.68 6.15
CA TYR A 6 10.56 -6.36 6.34
C TYR A 6 11.76 -5.51 5.90
N ALA A 7 11.64 -4.80 4.77
CA ALA A 7 12.69 -3.90 4.30
C ALA A 7 12.94 -2.74 5.29
N PHE A 8 11.88 -2.18 5.90
CA PHE A 8 12.00 -1.10 6.88
C PHE A 8 12.56 -1.55 8.22
N SER A 9 12.35 -2.80 8.62
CA SER A 9 12.77 -3.29 9.94
C SER A 9 14.25 -3.67 10.04
N GLY A 10 15.10 -3.16 9.15
CA GLY A 10 16.53 -3.46 9.14
C GLY A 10 16.84 -4.97 9.02
N ARG A 11 15.95 -5.74 8.38
CA ARG A 11 16.07 -7.20 8.20
C ARG A 11 16.18 -8.01 9.51
N THR A 12 15.59 -7.55 10.60
CA THR A 12 15.59 -8.33 11.86
C THR A 12 14.83 -9.66 11.70
N LYS A 13 15.44 -10.77 12.12
CA LYS A 13 14.84 -12.12 12.02
C LYS A 13 13.51 -12.23 12.74
N LYS A 14 13.36 -11.56 13.90
CA LYS A 14 12.13 -11.56 14.71
C LYS A 14 10.93 -10.99 13.94
N VAL A 15 11.12 -9.85 13.27
CA VAL A 15 10.06 -9.20 12.48
C VAL A 15 9.71 -10.05 11.25
N ARG A 16 10.69 -10.68 10.61
CA ARG A 16 10.43 -11.64 9.52
C ARG A 16 9.55 -12.80 9.97
N ILE A 17 9.83 -13.41 11.12
CA ILE A 17 9.06 -14.55 11.64
C ILE A 17 7.63 -14.11 11.94
N LEU A 18 7.45 -12.97 12.62
CA LEU A 18 6.13 -12.43 12.94
C LEU A 18 5.31 -12.15 11.68
N LEU A 19 5.89 -11.46 10.69
CA LEU A 19 5.18 -11.18 9.43
C LEU A 19 4.94 -12.42 8.58
N ALA A 20 5.85 -13.40 8.61
CA ALA A 20 5.64 -14.67 7.93
C ALA A 20 4.47 -15.42 8.58
N SER A 21 4.42 -15.49 9.91
CA SER A 21 3.32 -16.15 10.62
C SER A 21 1.97 -15.49 10.38
N SER A 22 1.89 -14.16 10.35
CA SER A 22 0.63 -13.46 10.06
C SER A 22 0.19 -13.66 8.61
N TYR A 23 1.15 -13.69 7.67
CA TYR A 23 0.85 -13.98 6.27
C TYR A 23 0.41 -15.43 6.04
N THR A 24 1.05 -16.40 6.68
CA THR A 24 0.61 -17.81 6.63
C THR A 24 -0.78 -17.97 7.22
N CYS A 25 -1.09 -17.29 8.34
CA CYS A 25 -2.43 -17.29 8.93
C CYS A 25 -3.47 -16.76 7.94
N LEU A 26 -3.19 -15.63 7.28
CA LEU A 26 -4.06 -15.06 6.24
C LEU A 26 -4.31 -16.06 5.10
N LEU A 27 -3.26 -16.69 4.57
CA LEU A 27 -3.41 -17.69 3.51
C LEU A 27 -4.26 -18.88 3.94
N VAL A 28 -4.12 -19.35 5.17
CA VAL A 28 -4.94 -20.45 5.70
C VAL A 28 -6.41 -20.03 5.78
N VAL A 29 -6.69 -18.80 6.24
CA VAL A 29 -8.06 -18.26 6.30
C VAL A 29 -8.64 -18.12 4.88
N ASP A 30 -7.88 -17.61 3.93
CA ASP A 30 -8.33 -17.45 2.54
C ASP A 30 -8.59 -18.81 1.87
N ILE A 31 -7.66 -19.77 2.00
CA ILE A 31 -7.87 -21.13 1.48
C ILE A 31 -9.09 -21.77 2.13
N TRP A 32 -9.28 -21.60 3.43
CA TRP A 32 -10.46 -22.13 4.12
C TRP A 32 -11.75 -21.47 3.64
N ALA A 33 -11.75 -20.14 3.45
CA ALA A 33 -12.91 -19.38 3.02
C ALA A 33 -13.31 -19.71 1.57
N PHE A 34 -12.33 -19.83 0.67
CA PHE A 34 -12.58 -19.99 -0.77
C PHE A 34 -12.57 -21.45 -1.25
N CYS A 35 -11.79 -22.35 -0.65
CA CYS A 35 -11.64 -23.71 -1.17
C CYS A 35 -12.57 -24.74 -0.50
N ARG A 36 -13.27 -24.39 0.59
CA ARG A 36 -14.17 -25.33 1.28
C ARG A 36 -15.60 -25.19 0.79
N LYS A 37 -16.18 -26.24 0.19
CA LYS A 37 -17.60 -26.31 -0.23
C LYS A 37 -18.06 -25.09 -1.02
N ILE A 38 -17.57 -24.96 -2.25
CA ILE A 38 -18.13 -24.00 -3.20
C ILE A 38 -19.44 -24.62 -3.72
N GLU A 39 -20.57 -24.18 -3.18
CA GLU A 39 -21.87 -24.53 -3.73
C GLU A 39 -22.07 -23.74 -5.03
N ILE A 40 -22.18 -24.48 -6.14
CA ILE A 40 -22.38 -23.90 -7.46
C ILE A 40 -23.85 -23.45 -7.53
N PRO A 41 -24.13 -22.20 -7.93
CA PRO A 41 -25.50 -21.70 -7.98
C PRO A 41 -26.38 -22.53 -8.92
N SER A 42 -27.69 -22.49 -8.68
CA SER A 42 -28.65 -23.26 -9.48
C SER A 42 -28.54 -22.92 -10.97
N PRO A 43 -28.71 -23.91 -11.87
CA PRO A 43 -28.52 -23.73 -13.31
C PRO A 43 -29.44 -22.67 -13.94
N ILE A 44 -30.54 -22.31 -13.28
CA ILE A 44 -31.49 -21.29 -13.74
C ILE A 44 -30.87 -19.88 -13.67
N LEU A 45 -30.19 -19.56 -12.57
CA LEU A 45 -29.50 -18.28 -12.39
C LEU A 45 -28.33 -18.13 -13.39
N TYR A 46 -27.63 -19.24 -13.65
CA TYR A 46 -26.58 -19.31 -14.67
C TYR A 46 -27.11 -19.04 -16.08
N SER A 47 -28.31 -19.53 -16.39
CA SER A 47 -28.99 -19.29 -17.66
C SER A 47 -29.46 -17.84 -17.85
N ILE A 48 -29.86 -17.16 -16.76
CA ILE A 48 -30.35 -15.77 -16.82
C ILE A 48 -29.21 -14.75 -16.95
N LEU A 49 -28.05 -14.99 -16.32
CA LEU A 49 -26.84 -14.16 -16.47
C LEU A 49 -26.07 -14.42 -17.79
N GLY A 50 -26.71 -15.08 -18.75
CA GLY A 50 -26.14 -15.34 -20.08
C GLY A 50 -24.97 -16.32 -20.10
N GLY A 51 -24.84 -17.19 -19.10
CA GLY A 51 -23.76 -18.18 -19.03
C GLY A 51 -22.35 -17.59 -18.86
N THR A 52 -22.25 -16.29 -18.56
CA THR A 52 -20.96 -15.60 -18.39
C THR A 52 -20.63 -15.41 -16.92
N GLY A 53 -20.17 -16.48 -16.27
CA GLY A 53 -19.47 -16.39 -14.99
C GLY A 53 -19.81 -17.49 -13.98
N CYS A 54 -18.79 -18.16 -13.46
CA CYS A 54 -18.87 -18.95 -12.23
C CYS A 54 -18.78 -18.01 -11.03
N PHE A 55 -19.87 -17.32 -10.70
CA PHE A 55 -19.95 -16.53 -9.47
C PHE A 55 -20.57 -17.37 -8.35
N PRO A 56 -19.92 -17.50 -7.19
CA PRO A 56 -20.53 -18.13 -6.01
C PRO A 56 -21.84 -17.43 -5.64
N ASN A 57 -22.79 -18.18 -5.07
CA ASN A 57 -23.97 -17.56 -4.47
C ASN A 57 -23.58 -16.83 -3.18
N TYR A 58 -23.33 -15.52 -3.28
CA TYR A 58 -22.97 -14.67 -2.15
C TYR A 58 -24.15 -14.32 -1.23
N GLY A 59 -25.37 -14.74 -1.59
CA GLY A 59 -26.59 -14.45 -0.83
C GLY A 59 -26.85 -15.40 0.34
N GLU A 60 -26.09 -16.49 0.48
CA GLU A 60 -26.19 -17.36 1.65
C GLU A 60 -25.38 -16.82 2.82
N ASP A 61 -26.00 -16.78 4.00
CA ASP A 61 -25.40 -16.26 5.24
C ASP A 61 -24.03 -16.89 5.55
N ASP A 62 -23.86 -18.18 5.26
CA ASP A 62 -22.59 -18.89 5.50
C ASP A 62 -21.48 -18.36 4.60
N MET A 63 -21.75 -18.13 3.31
CA MET A 63 -20.75 -17.62 2.36
C MET A 63 -20.39 -16.16 2.65
N ALA A 64 -21.39 -15.33 2.99
CA ALA A 64 -21.17 -13.95 3.40
C ALA A 64 -20.27 -13.87 4.64
N SER A 65 -20.50 -14.73 5.64
CA SER A 65 -19.70 -14.77 6.87
C SER A 65 -18.24 -15.16 6.60
N ARG A 66 -17.99 -16.14 5.72
CA ARG A 66 -16.63 -16.58 5.35
C ARG A 66 -15.84 -15.48 4.65
N ILE A 67 -16.48 -14.77 3.73
CA ILE A 67 -15.86 -13.61 3.05
C ILE A 67 -15.60 -12.49 4.05
N GLY A 68 -16.54 -12.25 4.96
CA GLY A 68 -16.36 -11.33 6.08
C GLY A 68 -15.14 -11.67 6.94
N TYR A 69 -14.95 -12.95 7.30
CA TYR A 69 -13.78 -13.41 8.05
C TYR A 69 -12.46 -13.27 7.27
N SER A 70 -12.44 -13.56 5.96
CA SER A 70 -11.27 -13.33 5.11
C SER A 70 -10.92 -11.84 5.03
N MET A 71 -11.91 -10.97 4.81
CA MET A 71 -11.72 -9.52 4.82
C MET A 71 -11.22 -9.00 6.18
N LEU A 72 -11.80 -9.49 7.27
CA LEU A 72 -11.37 -9.14 8.63
C LEU A 72 -9.94 -9.60 8.91
N ALA A 73 -9.58 -10.82 8.50
CA ALA A 73 -8.22 -11.33 8.62
C ALA A 73 -7.22 -10.47 7.82
N SER A 74 -7.59 -10.04 6.62
CA SER A 74 -6.78 -9.12 5.81
C SER A 74 -6.58 -7.78 6.53
N VAL A 75 -7.64 -7.19 7.09
CA VAL A 75 -7.56 -5.94 7.86
C VAL A 75 -6.67 -6.10 9.10
N LEU A 76 -6.81 -7.20 9.84
CA LEU A 76 -5.99 -7.48 11.02
C LEU A 76 -4.51 -7.66 10.66
N MET A 77 -4.21 -8.35 9.56
CA MET A 77 -2.85 -8.52 9.06
C MET A 77 -2.21 -7.17 8.72
N ASP A 78 -2.95 -6.34 8.02
CA ASP A 78 -2.56 -4.97 7.71
C ASP A 78 -2.30 -4.21 9.03
N LEU A 79 -3.23 -4.23 9.99
CA LEU A 79 -3.11 -3.52 11.26
C LEU A 79 -1.86 -3.94 12.04
N VAL A 80 -1.60 -5.25 12.13
CA VAL A 80 -0.37 -5.80 12.75
C VAL A 80 0.87 -5.28 12.03
N SER A 81 0.86 -5.26 10.69
CA SER A 81 1.96 -4.71 9.90
C SER A 81 2.20 -3.22 10.20
N LEU A 82 1.13 -2.42 10.34
CA LEU A 82 1.26 -1.00 10.72
C LEU A 82 1.83 -0.84 12.13
N ILE A 83 1.31 -1.57 13.12
CA ILE A 83 1.78 -1.48 14.50
C ILE A 83 3.28 -1.78 14.56
N VAL A 84 3.74 -2.83 13.88
CA VAL A 84 5.17 -3.19 13.83
C VAL A 84 6.01 -2.05 13.24
N VAL A 85 5.55 -1.44 12.14
CA VAL A 85 6.26 -0.31 11.51
C VAL A 85 6.30 0.89 12.44
N VAL A 86 5.18 1.26 13.07
CA VAL A 86 5.11 2.39 14.02
C VAL A 86 6.04 2.18 15.20
N VAL A 87 5.97 1.00 15.84
CA VAL A 87 6.85 0.65 16.97
C VAL A 87 8.31 0.72 16.56
N HIS A 88 8.66 0.23 15.38
CA HIS A 88 10.04 0.30 14.87
C HIS A 88 10.50 1.75 14.61
N CYS A 89 9.61 2.59 14.09
CA CYS A 89 9.89 4.00 13.84
C CYS A 89 10.08 4.80 15.13
N VAL A 90 9.25 4.55 16.14
CA VAL A 90 9.36 5.21 17.46
C VAL A 90 10.62 4.77 18.19
N LYS A 91 11.03 3.51 18.04
CA LYS A 91 12.20 2.95 18.72
C LYS A 91 13.54 3.31 18.08
N SER A 92 13.56 3.71 16.80
CA SER A 92 14.81 3.96 16.08
C SER A 92 15.33 5.39 16.31
N PRO A 93 16.54 5.59 16.86
CA PRO A 93 17.07 6.92 17.17
C PRO A 93 17.32 7.76 15.90
N LEU A 94 16.79 8.99 15.93
CA LEU A 94 16.52 9.98 14.88
C LEU A 94 17.66 10.46 13.95
N ARG A 95 18.87 9.88 13.97
CA ARG A 95 20.05 10.60 13.47
C ARG A 95 20.17 10.80 11.95
N ASP A 96 19.48 10.01 11.11
CA ASP A 96 19.50 10.15 9.63
C ASP A 96 18.10 10.16 8.97
N LEU A 97 17.05 10.45 9.75
CA LEU A 97 15.68 10.01 9.43
C LEU A 97 14.75 11.02 8.74
N SER A 98 15.19 12.17 8.19
CA SER A 98 14.23 13.12 7.57
C SER A 98 13.46 12.48 6.40
N LEU A 99 14.18 11.73 5.54
CA LEU A 99 13.60 11.02 4.40
C LEU A 99 12.80 9.79 4.85
N ALA A 100 13.30 9.06 5.84
CA ALA A 100 12.60 7.90 6.41
C ALA A 100 11.31 8.33 7.15
N ARG A 101 11.29 9.48 7.82
CA ARG A 101 10.11 10.01 8.52
C ARG A 101 9.04 10.48 7.54
N TYR A 102 9.45 11.12 6.44
CA TYR A 102 8.52 11.45 5.36
C TYR A 102 7.94 10.19 4.73
N PHE A 103 8.78 9.20 4.42
CA PHE A 103 8.37 7.90 3.91
C PHE A 103 7.36 7.23 4.84
N VAL A 104 7.64 7.20 6.14
CA VAL A 104 6.79 6.59 7.16
C VAL A 104 5.47 7.35 7.26
N SER A 105 5.48 8.68 7.31
CA SER A 105 4.26 9.49 7.38
C SER A 105 3.34 9.26 6.17
N GLN A 106 3.91 9.27 4.97
CA GLN A 106 3.16 9.03 3.73
C GLN A 106 2.64 7.59 3.65
N GLY A 107 3.47 6.62 4.04
CA GLY A 107 3.11 5.22 4.11
C GLY A 107 1.98 4.97 5.13
N LEU A 108 2.08 5.58 6.32
CA LEU A 108 1.11 5.49 7.39
C LEU A 108 -0.23 6.11 6.99
N SER A 109 -0.21 7.28 6.34
CA SER A 109 -1.42 7.95 5.85
C SER A 109 -2.15 7.11 4.80
N SER A 110 -1.41 6.59 3.81
CA SER A 110 -2.01 5.73 2.77
C SER A 110 -2.53 4.42 3.35
N PHE A 111 -1.81 3.87 4.34
CA PHE A 111 -2.24 2.67 5.02
C PHE A 111 -3.52 2.91 5.84
N ALA A 112 -3.58 4.01 6.61
CA ALA A 112 -4.76 4.37 7.38
C ALA A 112 -5.99 4.53 6.47
N PHE A 113 -5.80 5.13 5.30
CA PHE A 113 -6.84 5.22 4.27
C PHE A 113 -7.31 3.84 3.79
N ILE A 114 -6.39 2.95 3.40
CA ILE A 114 -6.73 1.57 2.97
C ILE A 114 -7.47 0.83 4.09
N SER A 115 -7.01 0.97 5.35
CA SER A 115 -7.64 0.33 6.50
C SER A 115 -9.05 0.83 6.73
N ILE A 116 -9.30 2.14 6.61
CA ILE A 116 -10.65 2.72 6.71
C ILE A 116 -11.55 2.18 5.61
N VAL A 117 -11.07 2.15 4.37
CA VAL A 117 -11.83 1.61 3.23
C VAL A 117 -12.17 0.13 3.47
N ASN A 118 -11.20 -0.68 3.87
CA ASN A 118 -11.42 -2.10 4.13
C ASN A 118 -12.36 -2.35 5.32
N VAL A 119 -12.26 -1.58 6.40
CA VAL A 119 -13.19 -1.67 7.54
C VAL A 119 -14.60 -1.24 7.12
N SER A 120 -14.73 -0.13 6.40
CA SER A 120 -16.02 0.35 5.91
C SER A 120 -16.69 -0.64 4.96
N ALA A 121 -15.89 -1.42 4.22
CA ALA A 121 -16.36 -2.50 3.37
C ALA A 121 -16.72 -3.77 4.14
N ALA A 122 -16.03 -4.06 5.24
CA ALA A 122 -16.30 -5.23 6.08
C ALA A 122 -17.57 -5.07 6.92
N VAL A 123 -17.87 -3.86 7.42
CA VAL A 123 -19.04 -3.60 8.29
C VAL A 123 -20.37 -4.07 7.69
N PRO A 124 -20.69 -3.80 6.41
CA PRO A 124 -21.91 -4.30 5.77
C PRO A 124 -22.08 -5.82 5.82
N PHE A 125 -20.99 -6.59 5.80
CA PHE A 125 -21.05 -8.07 5.84
C PHE A 125 -21.52 -8.63 7.18
N PHE A 126 -21.45 -7.85 8.27
CA PHE A 126 -21.82 -8.32 9.61
C PHE A 126 -23.14 -7.75 10.15
N GLY A 127 -23.70 -6.70 9.53
CA GLY A 127 -24.78 -5.92 10.15
C GLY A 127 -25.95 -5.53 9.26
N LEU A 128 -25.85 -5.63 7.93
CA LEU A 128 -26.95 -5.27 7.04
C LEU A 128 -27.43 -6.47 6.20
N PRO A 129 -28.76 -6.67 6.07
CA PRO A 129 -29.34 -7.70 5.19
C PRO A 129 -29.15 -7.38 3.69
N LEU A 130 -28.50 -6.26 3.37
CA LEU A 130 -28.05 -5.95 2.02
C LEU A 130 -26.71 -6.65 1.78
N HIS A 131 -26.78 -7.94 1.42
CA HIS A 131 -25.65 -8.73 0.90
C HIS A 131 -25.28 -8.28 -0.52
N THR A 132 -25.05 -6.98 -0.71
CA THR A 132 -24.72 -6.43 -2.02
C THR A 132 -23.23 -6.65 -2.27
N SER A 133 -22.91 -7.68 -3.06
CA SER A 133 -21.56 -7.99 -3.54
C SER A 133 -20.89 -6.85 -4.33
N LEU A 134 -21.61 -5.76 -4.58
CA LEU A 134 -21.17 -4.58 -5.32
C LEU A 134 -20.01 -3.83 -4.66
N LEU A 135 -19.83 -3.93 -3.33
CA LEU A 135 -18.73 -3.25 -2.62
C LEU A 135 -17.40 -4.00 -2.71
N LEU A 136 -17.38 -5.29 -3.05
CA LEU A 136 -16.16 -6.09 -3.06
C LEU A 136 -15.18 -5.66 -4.17
N PRO A 137 -15.59 -5.50 -5.44
CA PRO A 137 -14.68 -5.09 -6.51
C PRO A 137 -14.05 -3.70 -6.30
N PRO A 138 -14.80 -2.65 -5.90
CA PRO A 138 -14.22 -1.35 -5.61
C PRO A 138 -13.11 -1.41 -4.55
N VAL A 139 -13.29 -2.20 -3.50
CA VAL A 139 -12.34 -2.28 -2.39
C VAL A 139 -11.02 -2.91 -2.82
N VAL A 140 -11.10 -4.00 -3.60
CA VAL A 140 -9.92 -4.65 -4.16
C VAL A 140 -9.21 -3.75 -5.17
N ILE A 141 -9.97 -3.08 -6.05
CA ILE A 141 -9.40 -2.20 -7.08
C ILE A 141 -8.75 -0.96 -6.44
N VAL A 142 -9.45 -0.28 -5.52
CA VAL A 142 -8.96 0.93 -4.85
C VAL A 142 -7.70 0.61 -4.05
N SER A 143 -7.68 -0.48 -3.28
CA SER A 143 -6.51 -0.88 -2.50
C SER A 143 -5.29 -1.13 -3.40
N ASN A 144 -5.49 -1.79 -4.55
CA ASN A 144 -4.41 -2.02 -5.51
C ASN A 144 -3.91 -0.73 -6.17
N ILE A 145 -4.81 0.18 -6.56
CA ILE A 145 -4.44 1.47 -7.16
C ILE A 145 -3.65 2.33 -6.16
N VAL A 146 -4.12 2.43 -4.91
CA VAL A 146 -3.44 3.17 -3.85
C VAL A 146 -2.07 2.55 -3.59
N ALA A 147 -1.98 1.22 -3.46
CA ALA A 147 -0.72 0.52 -3.26
C ALA A 147 0.28 0.78 -4.40
N CYS A 148 -0.19 0.79 -5.66
CA CYS A 148 0.62 1.09 -6.84
C CYS A 148 1.13 2.54 -6.84
N ARG A 149 0.24 3.52 -6.62
CA ARG A 149 0.64 4.93 -6.53
C ARG A 149 1.67 5.15 -5.43
N LEU A 150 1.52 4.48 -4.29
CA LEU A 150 2.49 4.51 -3.20
C LEU A 150 3.86 4.00 -3.68
N ILE A 151 3.95 2.83 -4.36
CA ILE A 151 5.23 2.33 -4.90
C ILE A 151 5.88 3.33 -5.84
N LEU A 152 5.11 3.89 -6.76
CA LEU A 152 5.63 4.82 -7.77
C LEU A 152 6.17 6.09 -7.12
N GLN A 153 5.44 6.65 -6.16
CA GLN A 153 5.89 7.81 -5.39
C GLN A 153 7.18 7.52 -4.61
N LEU A 154 7.31 6.31 -4.06
CA LEU A 154 8.53 5.90 -3.36
C LEU A 154 9.72 5.72 -4.29
N ARG A 155 9.53 5.10 -5.45
CA ARG A 155 10.59 4.94 -6.45
C ARG A 155 11.08 6.29 -6.96
N ALA A 156 10.17 7.22 -7.25
CA ALA A 156 10.53 8.57 -7.68
C ALA A 156 11.36 9.34 -6.63
N ARG A 157 11.21 9.02 -5.34
CA ARG A 157 11.97 9.68 -4.26
C ARG A 157 13.32 9.04 -3.97
N VAL A 158 13.45 7.71 -4.10
CA VAL A 158 14.68 6.97 -3.79
C VAL A 158 15.64 6.96 -4.97
N THR A 159 15.11 6.87 -6.19
CA THR A 159 15.87 6.90 -7.45
C THR A 159 15.27 8.00 -8.31
N PRO A 160 15.69 9.27 -8.10
CA PRO A 160 15.24 10.35 -8.96
C PRO A 160 15.66 10.04 -10.40
N THR A 161 14.74 10.28 -11.33
CA THR A 161 14.99 10.01 -12.75
C THR A 161 16.05 10.99 -13.28
N ASP A 162 16.88 10.60 -14.25
CA ASP A 162 17.91 11.50 -14.81
C ASP A 162 17.33 12.83 -15.31
N SER A 163 16.09 12.80 -15.81
CA SER A 163 15.33 13.98 -16.21
C SER A 163 14.98 14.92 -15.05
N GLU A 164 14.68 14.38 -13.86
CA GLU A 164 14.39 15.16 -12.65
C GLU A 164 15.68 15.75 -12.05
N ILE A 165 16.78 15.00 -12.09
CA ILE A 165 18.11 15.49 -11.70
C ILE A 165 18.52 16.64 -12.63
N SER A 166 18.39 16.45 -13.95
CA SER A 166 18.68 17.47 -14.95
C SER A 166 17.80 18.72 -14.75
N ARG A 167 16.51 18.56 -14.45
CA ARG A 167 15.61 19.70 -14.14
C ARG A 167 16.03 20.45 -12.89
N ARG A 168 16.41 19.75 -11.81
CA ARG A 168 16.91 20.38 -10.58
C ARG A 168 18.22 21.13 -10.84
N ASN A 169 19.15 20.53 -11.55
CA ASN A 169 20.42 21.18 -11.90
C ASN A 169 20.18 22.40 -12.80
N SER A 170 19.29 22.29 -13.79
CA SER A 170 18.90 23.41 -14.65
C SER A 170 18.25 24.55 -13.88
N PHE A 171 17.43 24.22 -12.87
CA PHE A 171 16.81 25.23 -12.01
C PHE A 171 17.86 25.93 -11.14
N LEU A 172 18.77 25.18 -10.51
CA LEU A 172 19.86 25.75 -9.72
C LEU A 172 20.74 26.68 -10.56
N VAL A 173 21.21 26.23 -11.72
CA VAL A 173 22.01 27.05 -12.65
C VAL A 173 21.26 28.31 -13.06
N ARG A 174 19.96 28.21 -13.43
CA ARG A 174 19.16 29.40 -13.77
C ARG A 174 19.00 30.35 -12.60
N ASN A 175 18.86 29.85 -11.37
CA ASN A 175 18.71 30.69 -10.20
C ASN A 175 20.02 31.41 -9.85
N GLU A 176 21.16 30.72 -10.00
CA GLU A 176 22.50 31.29 -9.85
C GLU A 176 22.73 32.43 -10.86
N VAL A 177 22.46 32.16 -12.14
CA VAL A 177 22.64 33.13 -13.25
C VAL A 177 21.73 34.35 -13.10
N ARG A 178 20.56 34.18 -12.47
CA ARG A 178 19.59 35.27 -12.27
C ARG A 178 19.86 36.06 -10.99
N SER A 179 20.78 35.61 -10.14
CA SER A 179 21.16 36.32 -8.93
C SER A 179 22.00 37.55 -9.30
N PRO A 180 21.61 38.78 -8.92
CA PRO A 180 22.31 40.01 -9.28
C PRO A 180 23.72 40.16 -8.66
N ILE A 181 24.17 39.17 -7.89
CA ILE A 181 25.50 39.11 -7.26
C ILE A 181 26.49 38.28 -8.12
N ALA A 182 26.03 37.59 -9.17
CA ALA A 182 26.84 36.63 -9.93
C ALA A 182 27.91 37.25 -10.86
N ASP A 183 27.94 38.58 -11.03
CA ASP A 183 28.79 39.26 -12.02
C ASP A 183 30.04 39.92 -11.40
N LEU A 184 30.81 39.22 -10.58
CA LEU A 184 32.17 39.66 -10.23
C LEU A 184 33.18 38.51 -10.20
N TRP A 185 33.20 37.68 -11.23
CA TRP A 185 34.35 36.82 -11.51
C TRP A 185 35.30 37.58 -12.43
N VAL A 186 36.06 38.52 -11.87
CA VAL A 186 37.21 39.11 -12.57
C VAL A 186 38.26 38.02 -12.67
N ILE A 187 38.40 37.42 -13.85
CA ILE A 187 39.58 36.62 -14.16
C ILE A 187 40.73 37.62 -14.23
N GLU A 188 41.51 37.72 -13.16
CA GLU A 188 42.78 38.44 -13.18
C GLU A 188 43.66 37.78 -14.25
N GLY A 189 43.74 38.41 -15.41
CA GLY A 189 44.67 38.02 -16.46
C GLY A 189 46.11 38.12 -15.91
N PRO A 190 47.03 37.28 -16.39
CA PRO A 190 48.42 37.32 -15.93
C PRO A 190 48.96 38.73 -16.13
N ALA A 191 49.37 39.37 -15.04
CA ALA A 191 50.02 40.66 -15.07
C ALA A 191 51.29 40.52 -15.92
N ASN A 192 51.30 41.16 -17.09
CA ASN A 192 52.47 41.21 -17.95
C ASN A 192 53.59 41.93 -17.18
N LEU A 193 54.63 41.16 -16.88
CA LEU A 193 55.91 41.59 -16.30
C LEU A 193 56.90 41.84 -17.42
#